data_AF-T1AX11-F1
#
_entry.id   AF-T1AX11-F1
#
_cell.length_a   1.000
_cell.length_b   1.000
_cell.length_c   1.000
_cell.angle_alpha   90.00
_cell.angle_beta   90.00
_cell.angle_gamma   90.00
#
_symmetry.space_group_name_H-M   'P 1'
#
loop_
_entity.id
_entity.type
_entity.pdbx_description
1 polymer ?
#
loop_
_entity_poly.entity_id
_entity_poly.type
_entity_poly.pdbx_seq_one_letter_code
_entity_poly.pdbx_strand_id
1 'polypeptide(L)' 'TQAAKKKQKQVEIKELKFRPTTDVGDYQIKMRNLLRFLDEGDRVKVNIRFRGREMSHQELGYELAKRIQADVTEQGV' A
#
# COMPACT_ATOMS: atom_id res chain seq x y z
N THR A 1 -20.60 33.08 13.62
CA THR A 1 -19.17 32.69 13.61
C THR A 1 -19.02 31.19 13.45
N GLN A 2 -19.27 30.62 12.26
CA GLN A 2 -19.03 29.18 11.99
C GLN A 2 -18.46 28.93 10.58
N ALA A 3 -17.74 29.90 10.00
CA ALA A 3 -17.29 29.81 8.61
C ALA A 3 -15.92 29.10 8.42
N ALA A 4 -15.24 28.68 9.50
CA ALA A 4 -13.84 28.28 9.43
C ALA A 4 -13.55 26.76 9.61
N LYS A 5 -14.56 25.88 9.52
CA LYS A 5 -14.34 24.41 9.56
C LYS A 5 -14.59 23.69 8.23
N LYS A 6 -14.58 24.40 7.09
CA LYS A 6 -15.11 23.85 5.82
C LYS A 6 -14.08 23.21 4.87
N LYS A 7 -12.80 23.07 5.21
CA LYS A 7 -11.80 22.43 4.32
C LYS A 7 -10.71 21.65 5.06
N GLN A 8 -11.07 20.85 6.07
CA GLN A 8 -10.12 19.87 6.58
C GLN A 8 -10.16 18.66 5.64
N LYS A 9 -9.07 18.41 4.89
CA LYS A 9 -8.93 17.23 4.05
C LYS A 9 -8.99 16.02 4.99
N GLN A 10 -10.07 15.23 4.90
CA GLN A 10 -10.21 14.03 5.70
C GLN A 10 -9.20 13.02 5.17
N VAL A 11 -8.21 12.69 5.98
CA VAL A 11 -7.22 11.66 5.65
C VAL A 11 -7.95 10.32 5.72
N GLU A 12 -8.18 9.69 4.57
CA GLU A 12 -8.79 8.37 4.53
C GLU A 12 -7.72 7.28 4.63
N ILE A 13 -8.13 6.11 5.15
CA ILE A 13 -7.27 4.93 5.18
C ILE A 13 -7.70 4.03 4.01
N LYS A 14 -6.87 3.95 2.98
CA LYS A 14 -7.09 3.06 1.83
C LYS A 14 -6.37 1.74 2.07
N GLU A 15 -7.08 0.62 1.91
CA GLU A 15 -6.49 -0.71 2.10
C GLU A 15 -6.10 -1.34 0.75
N LEU A 16 -4.83 -1.74 0.60
CA LEU A 16 -4.36 -2.54 -0.54
C LEU A 16 -4.04 -3.96 -0.11
N LYS A 17 -4.44 -4.93 -0.93
CA LYS A 17 -4.25 -6.36 -0.65
C LYS A 17 -3.25 -6.98 -1.62
N PHE A 18 -2.20 -7.58 -1.08
CA PHE A 18 -1.16 -8.27 -1.83
C PHE A 18 -1.17 -9.76 -1.52
N ARG A 19 -0.65 -10.54 -2.46
CA ARG A 19 -0.35 -11.95 -2.28
C ARG A 19 1.15 -12.16 -2.50
N PRO A 20 1.79 -13.11 -1.80
CA PRO A 20 3.20 -13.40 -1.99
C PRO A 20 3.48 -13.93 -3.41
N THR A 21 2.52 -14.60 -4.03
CA THR A 21 2.56 -15.13 -5.39
C THR A 21 1.99 -14.16 -6.44
N THR A 22 1.97 -12.86 -6.15
CA THR A 22 1.49 -11.83 -7.09
C THR A 22 2.38 -11.75 -8.33
N ASP A 23 1.77 -11.69 -9.51
CA ASP A 23 2.45 -11.48 -10.77
C ASP A 23 3.04 -10.06 -10.87
N VAL A 24 4.13 -9.90 -11.63
CA VAL A 24 4.81 -8.61 -11.81
C VAL A 24 3.87 -7.53 -12.35
N GLY A 25 2.94 -7.88 -13.25
CA GLY A 25 1.96 -6.93 -13.77
C GLY A 25 0.98 -6.42 -12.69
N ASP A 26 0.43 -7.32 -11.87
CA ASP A 26 -0.49 -6.96 -10.78
C ASP A 26 0.23 -6.17 -9.67
N TYR A 27 1.51 -6.48 -9.42
CA TYR A 27 2.35 -5.70 -8.52
C TYR A 27 2.47 -4.24 -8.96
N GLN A 28 2.83 -4.01 -10.23
CA GLN A 28 3.03 -2.66 -10.78
C GLN A 28 1.74 -1.83 -10.76
N ILE A 29 0.60 -2.45 -11.09
CA ILE A 29 -0.70 -1.76 -11.03
C ILE A 29 -1.03 -1.34 -9.60
N LYS A 30 -0.80 -2.22 -8.62
CA LYS A 30 -1.03 -1.91 -7.20
C LYS A 30 -0.06 -0.87 -6.68
N MET A 31 1.20 -0.91 -7.09
CA MET A 31 2.20 0.10 -6.75
C MET A 31 1.79 1.48 -7.24
N ARG A 32 1.36 1.59 -8.51
CA ARG A 32 0.86 2.86 -9.07
C ARG A 32 -0.33 3.41 -8.29
N ASN A 33 -1.26 2.55 -7.88
CA ASN A 33 -2.40 2.97 -7.05
C ASN A 33 -1.95 3.41 -5.66
N LEU A 34 -0.99 2.71 -5.06
CA LEU A 34 -0.42 3.06 -3.75
C LEU A 34 0.22 4.45 -3.79
N LEU A 35 1.06 4.72 -4.79
CA LEU A 35 1.70 6.02 -4.99
C LEU A 35 0.66 7.13 -5.21
N ARG A 36 -0.38 6.86 -6.00
CA ARG A 36 -1.48 7.82 -6.20
C ARG A 36 -2.17 8.17 -4.87
N PHE A 37 -2.47 7.18 -4.04
CA PHE A 37 -3.10 7.44 -2.74
C PHE A 37 -2.19 8.21 -1.78
N LEU A 38 -0.88 7.95 -1.81
CA LEU A 38 0.09 8.71 -1.02
C LEU A 38 0.20 10.17 -1.50
N ASP A 39 0.21 10.41 -2.81
CA ASP A 39 0.20 11.75 -3.42
C ASP A 39 -1.11 12.51 -3.09
N GLU A 40 -2.23 11.79 -3.08
CA GLU A 40 -3.52 12.31 -2.60
C GLU A 40 -3.52 12.60 -1.08
N GLY A 41 -2.46 12.25 -0.34
CA GLY A 41 -2.33 12.48 1.11
C GLY A 41 -3.14 11.53 1.98
N ASP A 42 -3.61 10.43 1.40
CA ASP A 42 -4.28 9.34 2.12
C ASP A 42 -3.26 8.41 2.77
N ARG A 43 -3.69 7.73 3.84
CA ARG A 43 -2.87 6.68 4.46
C ARG A 43 -3.18 5.36 3.80
N VAL A 44 -2.14 4.66 3.37
CA VAL A 44 -2.30 3.35 2.74
C VAL A 44 -1.95 2.25 3.73
N LYS A 45 -2.88 1.31 3.93
CA LYS A 45 -2.65 0.08 4.70
C LYS A 45 -2.45 -1.10 3.75
N VAL A 46 -1.25 -1.65 3.75
CA VAL A 46 -0.87 -2.81 2.93
C VAL A 46 -1.13 -4.09 3.73
N ASN A 47 -2.02 -4.94 3.23
CA ASN A 47 -2.34 -6.24 3.81
C ASN A 47 -1.82 -7.36 2.89
N ILE A 48 -0.85 -8.14 3.37
CA ILE A 48 -0.36 -9.33 2.65
C ILE A 48 -1.13 -10.55 3.16
N ARG A 49 -1.85 -11.22 2.26
CA ARG A 49 -2.62 -12.41 2.59
C ARG A 49 -1.90 -13.66 2.10
N PHE A 50 -1.64 -14.58 3.02
CA PHE A 50 -1.13 -15.92 2.74
C PHE A 50 -2.29 -16.91 2.59
N ARG A 51 -2.20 -17.89 1.68
CA ARG A 51 -3.21 -18.95 1.54
C ARG A 51 -2.60 -20.34 1.77
N GLY A 52 -3.17 -21.08 2.72
CA GLY A 52 -2.85 -22.50 2.97
C GLY A 52 -1.36 -22.72 3.27
N ARG A 53 -0.68 -23.48 2.39
CA ARG A 53 0.75 -23.86 2.54
C ARG A 53 1.72 -22.69 2.41
N GLU A 54 1.27 -21.52 1.96
CA GLU A 54 2.09 -20.32 1.86
C GLU A 54 2.42 -19.69 3.23
N MET A 55 1.75 -20.12 4.31
CA MET A 55 2.09 -19.71 5.69
C MET A 55 3.51 -20.12 6.10
N SER A 56 4.10 -21.15 5.48
CA SER A 56 5.48 -21.55 5.72
C SER A 56 6.50 -20.58 5.09
N HIS A 57 6.08 -19.78 4.11
CA HIS A 57 6.92 -18.83 3.41
C HIS A 57 6.62 -17.39 3.84
N GLN A 58 6.63 -17.14 5.15
CA GLN A 58 6.51 -15.79 5.70
C GLN A 58 7.62 -14.86 5.18
N GLU A 59 8.80 -15.43 4.92
CA GLU A 59 9.94 -14.73 4.34
C GLU A 59 9.59 -14.06 3.00
N LEU A 60 8.84 -14.72 2.12
CA LEU A 60 8.41 -14.13 0.84
C LEU A 60 7.51 -12.91 1.05
N GLY A 61 6.63 -12.94 2.06
CA GLY A 61 5.81 -11.79 2.40
C GLY A 61 6.63 -10.65 2.98
N TYR A 62 7.65 -10.96 3.79
CA TYR A 62 8.55 -9.96 4.36
C TYR A 62 9.45 -9.31 3.29
N GLU A 63 9.97 -10.11 2.37
CA GLU A 63 10.72 -9.62 1.19
C GLU A 63 9.84 -8.72 0.32
N LEU A 64 8.59 -9.11 0.07
CA LEU A 64 7.64 -8.28 -0.67
C LEU A 64 7.36 -6.96 0.04
N ALA A 65 7.20 -6.97 1.37
CA ALA A 65 7.02 -5.76 2.16
C ALA A 65 8.24 -4.84 2.10
N LYS A 66 9.46 -5.39 2.22
CA LYS A 66 10.71 -4.65 2.05
C LYS A 66 10.84 -4.04 0.66
N ARG A 67 10.48 -4.79 -0.38
CA ARG A 67 10.47 -4.29 -1.75
C ARG A 67 9.50 -3.13 -1.92
N ILE A 68 8.27 -3.26 -1.40
CA ILE A 68 7.28 -2.17 -1.44
C ILE A 68 7.82 -0.94 -0.71
N GLN A 69 8.46 -1.12 0.44
CA GLN A 69 9.06 0.00 1.19
C GLN A 69 10.16 0.69 0.37
N ALA A 70 11.07 -0.07 -0.24
CA ALA A 70 12.15 0.47 -1.06
C ALA A 70 11.61 1.25 -2.27
N ASP A 71 10.65 0.67 -3.00
CA ASP A 71 10.04 1.29 -4.17
C ASP A 71 9.28 2.59 -3.80
N VAL A 72 8.65 2.63 -2.63
CA VAL A 72 7.97 3.84 -2.13
C VAL A 72 8.98 4.93 -1.73
N THR A 73 10.08 4.57 -1.07
CA THR A 73 11.13 5.52 -0.69
C THR A 73 11.84 6.09 -1.91
N GLU A 74 12.10 5.29 -2.95
CA GLU A 74 12.75 5.75 -4.19
C GLU A 74 11.87 6.77 -4.95
N GLN A 75 10.56 6.60 -4.90
CA GLN A 75 9.58 7.48 -5.57
C GLN A 75 9.30 8.79 -4.80
N GLY A 76 9.95 9.03 -3.65
CA GLY A 76 10.04 10.37 -3.06
C GLY A 76 8.89 10.78 -2.14
N VAL A 77 8.48 9.91 -1.21
CA VAL A 77 7.72 10.30 0.00
C VAL A 77 8.61 10.25 1.23
#